data_AF-A0A9Q5CJJ7-F1
#
_entry.id   AF-A0A9Q5CJJ7-F1
#
_cell.length_a   1.000
_cell.length_b   1.000
_cell.length_c   1.000
_cell.angle_alpha   90.00
_cell.angle_beta   90.00
_cell.angle_gamma   90.00
#
_symmetry.space_group_name_H-M   'P 1'
#
loop_
_entity.id
_entity.type
_entity.pdbx_description
1 polymer ?
#
loop_
_entity_poly.entity_id
_entity_poly.type
_entity_poly.pdbx_seq_one_letter_code
_entity_poly.pdbx_strand_id
1 'polypeptide(L)' 'MMKNLGPNVFSYGYPAPVLMVGTYNDDGTVNVMNLHECTRTNAGDLALCIGPRSKTHENIK' A
#
# COMPACT_ATOMS: atom_id res chain seq x y z
N MET A 1 2.56 -26.48 -13.31
CA MET A 1 2.73 -26.33 -11.84
C MET A 1 2.96 -24.85 -11.55
N MET A 2 2.23 -24.27 -10.61
CA MET A 2 2.36 -22.86 -10.24
C MET A 2 3.67 -22.70 -9.44
N LYS A 3 4.54 -21.76 -9.84
CA LYS A 3 5.81 -21.54 -9.14
C LYS A 3 5.52 -21.05 -7.71
N ASN A 4 6.17 -21.62 -6.70
CA ASN A 4 6.15 -21.06 -5.34
C ASN A 4 7.06 -19.83 -5.33
N LEU A 5 6.45 -18.65 -5.26
CA LEU A 5 7.16 -17.38 -5.33
C LEU A 5 7.53 -16.84 -3.92
N GLY A 6 7.04 -17.47 -2.85
CA GLY A 6 7.24 -17.02 -1.46
C GLY A 6 6.05 -16.24 -0.87
N PRO A 7 6.14 -15.79 0.40
CA PRO A 7 5.05 -15.13 1.12
C PRO A 7 4.83 -13.65 0.73
N ASN A 8 5.90 -12.92 0.40
CA ASN A 8 5.86 -11.45 0.24
C ASN A 8 5.53 -10.97 -1.17
N VAL A 9 5.28 -11.90 -2.10
CA VAL A 9 4.96 -11.58 -3.49
C VAL A 9 3.50 -11.23 -3.60
N PHE A 10 3.19 -10.33 -4.52
CA PHE A 10 1.81 -9.97 -4.83
C PHE A 10 1.03 -11.21 -5.26
N SER A 11 -0.14 -11.43 -4.66
CA SER A 11 -1.07 -12.52 -4.98
C SER A 11 -1.76 -12.28 -6.32
N TYR A 12 -0.99 -12.24 -7.40
CA TYR A 12 -1.46 -12.03 -8.77
C TYR A 12 -2.32 -10.77 -8.95
N GLY A 13 -2.13 -9.77 -8.10
CA GLY A 13 -2.92 -8.53 -8.16
C GLY A 13 -4.36 -8.68 -7.68
N TYR A 14 -4.72 -9.74 -6.95
CA TYR A 14 -6.08 -9.94 -6.44
C TYR A 14 -6.12 -10.28 -4.93
N PRO A 15 -7.01 -9.64 -4.15
CA PRO A 15 -7.81 -8.46 -4.51
C PRO A 15 -6.93 -7.21 -4.66
N ALA A 16 -7.31 -6.30 -5.56
CA ALA A 16 -6.72 -4.97 -5.71
C ALA A 16 -7.75 -3.89 -5.34
N PRO A 17 -7.96 -3.63 -4.03
CA PRO A 17 -8.90 -2.62 -3.61
C PRO A 17 -8.41 -1.21 -3.96
N VAL A 18 -9.33 -0.26 -4.03
CA VAL A 18 -9.01 1.17 -4.04
C VAL A 18 -9.24 1.69 -2.64
N LEU A 19 -8.23 2.35 -2.07
CA LEU A 19 -8.24 2.81 -0.68
C LEU A 19 -8.17 4.33 -0.60
N MET A 20 -8.63 4.86 0.53
CA MET A 20 -8.27 6.19 1.02
C MET A 20 -7.28 6.02 2.16
N VAL A 21 -6.11 6.64 2.06
CA VAL A 21 -5.05 6.56 3.06
C VAL A 21 -4.95 7.89 3.79
N GLY A 22 -5.24 7.88 5.08
CA GLY A 22 -5.07 9.02 5.99
C GLY A 22 -3.73 8.94 6.73
N THR A 23 -3.01 10.06 6.78
CA THR A 23 -1.77 10.22 7.56
C THR A 23 -1.80 11.54 8.31
N TYR A 24 -0.99 11.66 9.35
CA TYR A 24 -0.78 12.93 10.04
C TYR A 24 0.47 13.64 9.50
N ASN A 25 0.37 14.95 9.31
CA ASN A 25 1.51 15.81 9.08
C ASN A 25 2.23 16.12 10.42
N ASP A 26 3.41 16.73 10.34
CA ASP A 26 4.21 17.11 11.52
C ASP A 26 3.48 18.08 12.47
N ASP A 27 2.56 18.89 11.94
CA ASP A 27 1.73 19.82 12.72
C ASP A 27 0.44 19.18 13.28
N GLY A 28 0.26 17.86 13.09
CA GLY A 28 -0.91 17.10 13.53
C GLY A 28 -2.14 17.23 12.63
N THR A 29 -2.08 18.00 11.54
CA THR A 29 -3.17 18.06 10.56
C THR A 29 -3.24 16.78 9.74
N VAL A 30 -4.42 16.47 9.18
CA VAL A 30 -4.64 15.26 8.39
C VAL A 30 -4.31 15.50 6.91
N ASN A 31 -3.52 14.60 6.34
CA ASN A 31 -3.33 14.44 4.90
C ASN A 31 -4.05 13.18 4.42
N VAL A 32 -4.75 13.26 3.28
CA VAL A 32 -5.48 12.12 2.69
C VAL A 32 -5.13 11.98 1.22
N MET A 33 -4.86 10.76 0.77
CA MET A 33 -4.72 10.43 -0.65
C MET A 33 -5.57 9.22 -1.05
N ASN A 34 -5.93 9.14 -2.33
CA ASN A 34 -6.38 7.88 -2.92
C ASN A 34 -5.18 6.96 -3.16
N LEU A 35 -5.39 5.65 -3.06
CA LEU A 35 -4.40 4.63 -3.40
C LEU A 35 -5.09 3.52 -4.19
N HIS A 36 -4.88 3.54 -5.51
CA HIS A 36 -5.33 2.48 -6.43
C HIS A 36 -4.33 1.33 -6.51
N GLU A 37 -3.04 1.60 -6.30
CA GLU A 37 -1.98 0.59 -6.38
C GLU A 37 -1.79 -0.09 -5.01
N CYS A 38 -2.69 -1.01 -4.68
CA CYS A 38 -2.51 -1.90 -3.53
C CYS A 38 -3.01 -3.31 -3.84
N THR A 39 -2.42 -4.31 -3.21
CA THR A 39 -2.76 -5.72 -3.42
C THR A 39 -2.42 -6.57 -2.21
N ARG A 40 -3.05 -7.73 -2.10
CA ARG A 40 -2.70 -8.71 -1.07
C ARG A 40 -1.40 -9.46 -1.43
N THR A 41 -0.57 -9.76 -0.44
CA THR A 41 0.56 -10.70 -0.56
C THR A 41 0.09 -12.15 -0.38
N ASN A 42 0.90 -13.13 -0.77
CA ASN A 42 0.56 -14.55 -0.55
C ASN A 42 0.40 -14.92 0.93
N ALA A 43 1.01 -14.15 1.84
CA ALA A 43 0.86 -14.30 3.28
C ALA A 43 -0.46 -13.73 3.83
N GLY A 44 -1.20 -12.95 3.03
CA GLY A 44 -2.44 -12.30 3.45
C GLY A 44 -2.29 -10.83 3.86
N ASP A 45 -1.08 -10.30 3.88
CA ASP A 45 -0.81 -8.89 4.16
C ASP A 45 -1.26 -7.99 3.02
N LEU A 46 -1.42 -6.70 3.29
CA LEU A 46 -1.72 -5.69 2.28
C LEU A 46 -0.46 -4.92 1.93
N ALA A 47 -0.03 -5.00 0.67
CA ALA A 47 1.04 -4.20 0.14
C ALA A 47 0.49 -2.86 -0.39
N LEU A 48 1.01 -1.75 0.13
CA LEU A 48 0.61 -0.39 -0.23
C LEU A 48 1.73 0.27 -1.06
N CYS A 49 1.50 0.53 -2.35
CA CYS A 49 2.50 1.14 -3.22
C CYS A 49 2.51 2.67 -3.06
N ILE A 50 3.10 3.17 -1.96
CA ILE A 50 3.17 4.61 -1.66
C ILE A 50 4.50 5.19 -2.14
N GLY A 51 4.47 5.85 -3.31
CA GLY A 51 5.65 6.39 -3.95
C GLY A 51 6.25 7.63 -3.26
N PRO A 52 7.55 7.91 -3.48
CA PRO A 52 8.31 8.94 -2.76
C PRO A 52 7.91 10.38 -3.06
N ARG A 53 7.04 10.60 -4.04
CA ARG A 53 6.55 11.93 -4.47
C ARG A 53 5.21 12.31 -3.85
N SER A 54 4.80 11.64 -2.77
CA SER A 54 3.54 11.91 -2.08
C SER A 54 3.79 12.41 -0.66
N LYS A 55 2.94 13.32 -0.17
CA LYS A 55 3.01 13.77 1.23
C LYS A 55 2.85 12.60 2.22
N THR A 56 2.00 11.64 1.86
CA THR A 56 1.82 10.37 2.59
C THR A 56 3.14 9.63 2.78
N HIS A 57 4.01 9.57 1.77
CA HIS A 57 5.32 8.94 1.89
C HIS A 57 6.22 9.68 2.87
N GLU A 58 6.25 11.02 2.83
CA GLU A 58 7.00 11.81 3.81
C GLU A 58 6.53 11.55 5.23
N ASN A 59 5.21 11.44 5.44
CA ASN A 59 4.62 11.26 6.77
C ASN A 59 4.86 9.88 7.39
N ILE A 60 5.24 8.86 6.60
CA ILE A 60 5.43 7.46 7.08
C ILE A 60 6.89 6.97 7.00
N LYS A 61 7.83 7.88 6.73
CA LYS A 61 9.27 7.57 6.73
C LYS A 61 9.79 7.22 8.13
#